data_AF-A0A1A8VD98-F1
#
_entry.id   AF-A0A1A8VD98-F1
#
_cell.length_a   1.000
_cell.length_b   1.000
_cell.length_c   1.000
_cell.angle_alpha   90.00
_cell.angle_beta   90.00
_cell.angle_gamma   90.00
#
_symmetry.space_group_name_H-M   'P 1'
#
loop_
_entity.id
_entity.type
_entity.pdbx_description
1 polymer ?
#
loop_
_entity_poly.entity_id
_entity_poly.type
_entity_poly.pdbx_seq_one_letter_code
_entity_poly.pdbx_strand_id
1 'polypeptide(L)'
;MALSQIQCLDDHHVNWRVSEGKPEFFYSEDQRLALESLISSGRDAFRDYLHKTGVREFLSEPELEHITSTAEAYRPGHEHHQKPETPGPGNLTPGPGNLTPGSGEEGEDGEVSLAYW
;
A
#
# COMPACT_ATOMS: atom_id res chain seq x y z
N MET A 1 -10.11 14.93 -34.17
CA MET A 1 -9.72 13.89 -33.20
C MET A 1 -8.52 14.40 -32.44
N ALA A 2 -8.50 14.27 -31.11
CA ALA A 2 -7.34 14.68 -30.31
C ALA A 2 -6.18 13.72 -30.58
N LEU A 3 -4.97 14.26 -30.73
CA LEU A 3 -3.77 13.49 -31.11
C LEU A 3 -3.44 12.41 -30.08
N SER A 4 -3.74 12.67 -28.80
CA SER A 4 -3.60 11.73 -27.69
C SER A 4 -4.48 10.47 -27.82
N GLN A 5 -5.68 10.58 -28.39
CA GLN A 5 -6.61 9.44 -28.54
C GLN A 5 -6.17 8.48 -29.65
N ILE A 6 -5.49 8.99 -30.68
CA ILE A 6 -4.96 8.20 -31.79
C ILE A 6 -3.69 7.45 -31.34
N GLN A 7 -2.89 8.06 -30.46
CA GLN A 7 -1.67 7.45 -29.92
C GLN A 7 -1.94 6.24 -29.01
N CYS A 8 -3.05 6.22 -28.27
CA CYS A 8 -3.43 5.07 -27.43
C CYS A 8 -3.89 3.85 -28.25
N LEU A 9 -4.15 4.01 -29.55
CA LEU A 9 -4.57 2.93 -30.47
C LEU A 9 -3.41 2.40 -31.31
N ASP A 10 -2.21 2.95 -31.13
CA ASP A 10 -1.03 2.50 -31.85
C ASP A 10 -0.34 1.37 -31.07
N ASP A 11 -0.51 0.13 -31.56
CA ASP A 11 0.17 -1.06 -31.03
C ASP A 11 1.71 -0.96 -31.12
N HIS A 12 2.25 0.03 -31.87
CA HIS A 12 3.68 0.35 -31.93
C HIS A 12 4.10 1.44 -30.94
N HIS A 13 3.24 1.89 -30.02
CA HIS A 13 3.67 2.71 -28.88
C HIS A 13 4.38 1.82 -27.85
N VAL A 14 5.54 1.30 -28.26
CA VAL A 14 6.32 0.32 -27.51
C VAL A 14 7.06 1.02 -26.37
N ASN A 15 6.75 0.60 -25.14
CA ASN A 15 7.59 0.60 -23.94
C ASN A 15 8.66 1.70 -23.91
N TRP A 16 8.30 2.86 -23.34
CA TRP A 16 9.29 3.84 -22.94
C TRP A 16 10.39 3.12 -22.16
N ARG A 17 11.62 3.18 -22.65
CA ARG A 17 12.77 2.69 -21.88
C ARG A 17 12.90 3.61 -20.68
N VAL A 18 12.28 3.22 -19.58
CA VAL A 18 12.39 3.97 -18.34
C VAL A 18 13.84 3.84 -17.88
N SER A 19 14.46 4.97 -17.58
CA SER A 19 15.81 5.03 -17.01
C SER A 19 15.72 4.92 -15.49
N GLU A 20 16.76 4.41 -14.83
CA GLU A 20 16.84 4.26 -13.37
C GLU A 20 16.49 5.53 -12.55
N GLY A 21 16.61 6.72 -13.15
CA GLY A 21 16.18 7.99 -12.54
C GLY A 21 14.66 8.25 -12.52
N LYS A 22 13.85 7.31 -12.98
CA LYS A 22 12.39 7.41 -13.06
C LYS A 22 11.73 6.28 -12.27
N PRO A 23 10.71 6.55 -11.43
CA PRO A 23 10.08 5.53 -10.57
C PRO A 23 9.48 4.37 -11.37
N GLU A 24 9.05 4.62 -12.60
CA GLU A 24 8.49 3.59 -13.50
C GLU A 24 9.53 2.53 -13.91
N PHE A 25 10.82 2.73 -13.63
CA PHE A 25 11.88 1.74 -13.84
C PHE A 25 11.83 0.62 -12.81
N PHE A 26 11.42 0.95 -11.58
CA PHE A 26 11.31 0.00 -10.48
C PHE A 26 10.00 -0.78 -10.53
N TYR A 27 9.04 -0.31 -11.33
CA TYR A 27 7.79 -1.00 -11.54
C TYR A 27 7.96 -2.17 -12.52
N SER A 28 7.50 -3.35 -12.12
CA SER A 28 7.42 -4.53 -12.97
C SER A 28 6.00 -5.10 -12.91
N GLU A 29 5.32 -5.09 -14.07
CA GLU A 29 3.98 -5.66 -14.19
C GLU A 29 3.97 -7.14 -13.84
N ASP A 30 5.00 -7.88 -14.25
CA ASP A 30 5.10 -9.30 -13.94
C ASP A 30 5.29 -9.56 -12.44
N GLN A 31 6.05 -8.71 -11.74
CA GLN A 31 6.16 -8.80 -10.27
C GLN A 31 4.85 -8.46 -9.57
N ARG A 32 4.10 -7.46 -10.07
CA ARG A 32 2.76 -7.13 -9.54
C ARG A 32 1.80 -8.32 -9.68
N LEU A 33 1.76 -8.93 -10.86
CA LEU A 33 0.92 -10.11 -11.12
C LEU A 33 1.35 -11.33 -10.31
N ALA A 34 2.65 -11.50 -10.08
CA ALA A 34 3.16 -12.53 -9.18
C ALA A 34 2.62 -12.32 -7.76
N LEU A 35 2.69 -11.09 -7.21
CA LEU A 35 2.10 -10.75 -5.91
C LEU A 35 0.59 -10.99 -5.86
N GLU A 36 -0.14 -10.68 -6.94
CA GLU A 36 -1.57 -10.96 -7.03
C GLU A 36 -1.88 -12.45 -6.93
N SER A 37 -1.08 -13.29 -7.61
CA SER A 37 -1.19 -14.75 -7.51
C SER A 37 -0.84 -15.27 -6.10
N LEU A 38 0.14 -14.66 -5.43
CA LEU A 38 0.52 -14.99 -4.06
C LEU A 38 -0.65 -14.76 -3.10
N ILE A 39 -1.27 -13.58 -3.17
CA ILE A 39 -2.37 -13.20 -2.26
C ILE A 39 -3.65 -14.01 -2.57
N SER A 40 -3.91 -14.29 -3.84
CA SER A 40 -5.16 -14.93 -4.27
C SER A 40 -5.13 -16.46 -4.18
N SER A 41 -3.97 -17.08 -4.41
CA SER A 41 -3.84 -18.54 -4.57
C SER A 41 -2.70 -19.15 -3.77
N GLY A 42 -1.93 -18.34 -3.05
CA GLY A 42 -0.89 -18.80 -2.14
C GLY A 42 0.48 -19.00 -2.80
N ARG A 43 1.39 -19.57 -2.01
CA ARG A 43 2.81 -19.63 -2.30
C ARG A 43 3.17 -20.49 -3.51
N ASP A 44 2.45 -21.60 -3.71
CA ASP A 44 2.72 -22.50 -4.83
C ASP A 44 2.36 -21.82 -6.17
N ALA A 45 1.23 -21.13 -6.21
CA ALA A 45 0.79 -20.36 -7.38
C ALA A 45 1.78 -19.23 -7.74
N PHE A 46 2.36 -18.57 -6.73
CA PHE A 46 3.43 -17.58 -6.94
C PHE A 46 4.66 -18.19 -7.62
N ARG A 47 5.14 -19.33 -7.13
CA ARG A 47 6.32 -20.00 -7.70
C ARG A 47 6.05 -20.48 -9.12
N ASP A 48 4.87 -21.04 -9.36
CA ASP A 48 4.44 -21.47 -10.69
C ASP A 48 4.37 -20.26 -11.66
N TYR A 49 3.88 -19.12 -11.19
CA TYR A 49 3.84 -17.88 -11.97
C TYR A 49 5.25 -17.41 -12.35
N LEU A 50 6.18 -17.36 -11.39
CA LEU A 50 7.57 -16.99 -11.65
C LEU A 50 8.25 -17.93 -12.65
N HIS A 51 8.06 -19.24 -12.49
CA HIS A 51 8.60 -20.24 -13.42
C HIS A 51 8.02 -20.09 -14.83
N LYS A 52 6.71 -19.82 -14.95
CA LYS A 52 6.04 -19.66 -16.24
C LYS A 52 6.47 -18.40 -16.98
N THR A 53 6.67 -17.30 -16.25
CA THR A 53 7.00 -15.98 -16.81
C THR A 53 8.49 -15.71 -16.91
N GLY A 54 9.33 -16.53 -16.26
CA GLY A 54 10.78 -16.37 -16.24
C GLY A 54 11.26 -15.21 -15.36
N VAL A 55 10.39 -14.70 -14.48
CA VAL A 55 10.72 -13.64 -13.53
C VAL A 55 11.65 -14.20 -12.45
N ARG A 56 12.71 -13.46 -12.14
CA ARG A 56 13.61 -13.82 -11.04
C ARG A 56 12.88 -13.70 -9.71
N GLU A 57 13.10 -14.66 -8.81
CA GLU A 57 12.65 -14.57 -7.42
C GLU A 57 13.17 -13.26 -6.79
N PHE A 58 12.23 -12.44 -6.32
CA PHE A 58 12.50 -11.11 -5.77
C PHE A 58 12.04 -10.95 -4.31
N LEU A 59 11.34 -11.95 -3.77
CA LEU A 59 10.93 -12.02 -2.37
C LEU A 59 11.67 -13.15 -1.68
N SER A 60 12.20 -12.85 -0.51
CA SER A 60 12.74 -13.86 0.40
C SER A 60 11.61 -14.64 1.09
N GLU A 61 11.95 -15.82 1.62
CA GLU A 61 11.04 -16.66 2.38
C GLU A 61 10.32 -15.93 3.54
N PRO A 62 11.00 -15.15 4.41
CA PRO A 62 10.32 -14.40 5.47
C PRO A 62 9.41 -13.29 4.93
N GLU A 63 9.74 -12.67 3.78
CA GLU A 63 8.87 -11.66 3.15
C GLU A 63 7.60 -12.30 2.59
N LEU A 64 7.70 -13.50 2.00
CA LEU A 64 6.53 -14.27 1.55
C LEU A 64 5.59 -14.59 2.72
N GLU A 65 6.15 -15.05 3.84
CA GLU A 65 5.37 -15.33 5.05
C GLU A 65 4.74 -14.04 5.61
N HIS A 66 5.51 -12.95 5.68
CA HIS A 66 5.01 -11.69 6.19
C HIS A 66 3.86 -11.12 5.33
N ILE A 67 4.02 -11.10 4.01
CA ILE A 67 2.99 -10.60 3.08
C ILE A 67 1.74 -11.46 3.17
N THR A 68 1.88 -12.79 3.13
CA THR A 68 0.72 -13.69 3.21
C THR A 68 -0.01 -13.62 4.56
N SER A 69 0.70 -13.31 5.65
CA SER A 69 0.10 -13.13 6.98
C SER A 69 -0.56 -11.76 7.20
N THR A 70 -0.15 -10.73 6.48
CA THR A 70 -0.60 -9.33 6.70
C THR A 70 -1.52 -8.82 5.60
N ALA A 71 -1.54 -9.48 4.43
CA ALA A 71 -2.40 -9.12 3.33
C ALA A 71 -3.87 -9.32 3.71
N GLU A 72 -4.62 -8.23 3.72
CA GLU A 72 -6.06 -8.23 3.96
C GLU A 72 -6.76 -7.55 2.79
N ALA A 73 -7.95 -8.05 2.43
CA ALA A 73 -8.79 -7.37 1.46
C ALA A 73 -9.19 -6.01 2.03
N TYR A 74 -9.04 -4.95 1.22
CA TYR A 74 -9.42 -3.60 1.63
C TYR A 74 -10.91 -3.56 2.02
N ARG A 75 -11.18 -3.05 3.22
CA ARG A 75 -12.53 -2.86 3.77
C ARG A 75 -12.76 -1.36 4.00
N PRO A 76 -13.52 -0.69 3.12
CA PRO A 76 -13.86 0.72 3.28
C PRO A 76 -14.49 0.98 4.67
N GLY A 77 -13.98 1.97 5.40
CA GLY A 77 -14.47 2.32 6.74
C GLY A 77 -13.80 1.61 7.93
N HIS A 78 -12.79 0.76 7.70
CA HIS A 78 -11.98 0.10 8.73
C HIS A 78 -10.57 0.70 8.85
N GLU A 79 -10.41 2.00 8.59
CA GLU A 79 -9.11 2.61 8.27
C GLU A 79 -8.18 2.78 9.49
N HIS A 80 -8.67 2.61 10.72
CA HIS A 80 -7.88 2.85 11.93
C HIS A 80 -8.18 1.88 13.06
N HIS A 81 -7.44 0.78 13.11
CA HIS A 81 -7.16 0.10 14.37
C HIS A 81 -5.67 -0.24 14.42
N GLN A 82 -4.82 0.78 14.61
CA GLN A 82 -3.49 0.52 15.14
C GLN A 82 -3.65 -0.21 16.48
N LYS A 83 -2.97 -1.34 16.62
CA LYS A 83 -2.94 -2.16 17.82
C LYS A 83 -2.56 -1.26 19.02
N PRO A 84 -3.37 -1.18 20.09
CA PRO A 84 -3.01 -0.35 21.23
C PRO A 84 -1.73 -0.89 21.87
N GLU A 85 -0.73 -0.02 21.96
CA GLU A 85 0.49 -0.26 22.69
C GLU A 85 0.17 -0.59 24.16
N THR A 86 0.86 -1.59 24.67
CA THR A 86 0.69 -2.18 26.01
C THR A 86 0.79 -1.11 27.13
N PRO A 87 -0.10 -1.08 28.14
CA PRO A 87 -0.02 -0.12 29.24
C PRO A 87 1.09 -0.52 30.23
N GLY A 88 2.17 0.26 30.29
CA GLY A 88 3.20 0.17 31.33
C GLY A 88 2.99 1.25 32.41
N PRO A 89 2.98 0.92 33.71
CA PRO A 89 2.49 1.79 34.76
C PRO A 89 3.59 2.68 35.36
N GLY A 90 3.21 3.91 35.73
CA GLY A 90 3.90 4.66 36.79
C GLY A 90 4.60 5.94 36.33
N ASN A 91 3.91 7.08 36.50
CA ASN A 91 4.46 8.10 37.38
C ASN A 91 3.34 8.92 38.00
N LEU A 92 3.30 8.92 39.33
CA LEU A 92 2.39 9.71 40.15
C LEU A 92 2.91 11.15 40.17
N THR A 93 2.07 12.11 39.76
CA THR A 93 2.28 13.51 40.14
C THR A 93 0.92 14.19 40.30
N PRO A 94 0.50 14.54 41.52
CA PRO A 94 -0.76 15.26 41.75
C PRO A 94 -0.54 16.76 41.60
N GLY A 95 -1.24 17.39 40.65
CA GLY A 95 -1.33 18.84 40.48
C GLY A 95 -2.79 19.26 40.28
N PRO A 96 -3.32 20.27 41.00
CA PRO A 96 -4.76 20.49 41.16
C PRO A 96 -5.37 21.50 40.16
N GLY A 97 -6.68 21.36 39.92
CA GLY A 97 -7.54 22.30 39.18
C GLY A 97 -7.61 22.01 37.68
N ASN A 98 -8.76 22.00 36.99
CA ASN A 98 -10.05 22.62 37.25
C ASN A 98 -11.14 21.85 36.46
N LEU A 99 -12.38 22.02 36.87
CA LEU A 99 -13.61 21.31 36.46
C LEU A 99 -13.94 21.43 34.94
N THR A 100 -14.36 20.32 34.33
CA THR A 100 -15.23 20.23 33.12
C THR A 100 -16.67 20.67 33.52
N PRO A 101 -17.64 21.07 32.64
CA PRO A 101 -17.76 20.78 31.20
C PRO A 101 -18.44 21.84 30.27
N GLY A 102 -18.27 21.65 28.95
CA GLY A 102 -19.33 21.96 27.95
C GLY A 102 -19.11 23.18 27.04
N SER A 103 -19.11 22.92 25.73
CA SER A 103 -19.58 23.71 24.56
C SER A 103 -18.74 23.21 23.37
N GLY A 104 -19.27 22.52 22.37
CA GLY A 104 -20.31 22.96 21.45
C GLY A 104 -19.62 23.41 20.16
N GLU A 105 -19.75 22.59 19.10
CA GLU A 105 -19.60 22.97 17.68
C GLU A 105 -18.13 23.30 17.29
N GLU A 106 -17.55 23.02 16.12
CA GLU A 106 -17.99 22.91 14.74
C GLU A 106 -17.03 21.98 13.98
N GLY A 107 -17.47 21.46 12.83
CA GLY A 107 -16.65 20.62 11.98
C GLY A 107 -15.46 21.39 11.39
N GLU A 108 -14.27 20.84 11.54
CA GLU A 108 -13.10 21.24 10.77
C GLU A 108 -12.68 20.03 9.94
N ASP A 109 -13.07 20.12 8.67
CA ASP A 109 -12.60 19.33 7.54
C ASP A 109 -11.07 19.40 7.55
N GLY A 110 -10.45 18.40 8.19
CA GLY A 110 -9.00 18.29 8.26
C GLY A 110 -8.50 18.11 6.84
N GLU A 111 -7.96 19.18 6.27
CA GLU A 111 -7.31 19.18 4.97
C GLU A 111 -6.31 18.03 4.91
N VAL A 112 -6.74 16.93 4.29
CA VAL A 112 -5.86 15.84 3.90
C VAL A 112 -4.90 16.45 2.87
N SER A 113 -3.69 16.76 3.32
CA SER A 113 -2.62 17.18 2.43
C SER A 113 -2.36 16.04 1.44
N LEU A 114 -2.97 16.12 0.26
CA LEU A 114 -2.73 15.26 -0.90
C LEU A 114 -1.38 15.59 -1.56
N ALA A 115 -0.35 15.84 -0.75
CA ALA A 115 1.02 15.99 -1.21
C ALA A 115 1.68 14.61 -1.29
N TYR A 116 1.15 13.77 -2.16
CA TYR A 116 1.89 12.68 -2.77
C TYR A 116 1.61 12.78 -4.26
N TRP A 117 2.52 13.46 -4.98
CA TRP A 117 3.09 13.17 -6.30
C TRP A 117 4.10 14.28 -6.60
#